data_AF-A0A0S7WFU2-F1
#
_entry.id   AF-A0A0S7WFU2-F1
#
_cell.length_a   1.000
_cell.length_b   1.000
_cell.length_c   1.000
_cell.angle_alpha   90.00
_cell.angle_beta   90.00
_cell.angle_gamma   90.00
#
_symmetry.space_group_name_H-M   'P 1'
#
loop_
_entity.id
_entity.type
_entity.pdbx_description
1 polymer ?
#
loop_
_entity_poly.entity_id
_entity_poly.type
_entity_poly.pdbx_seq_one_letter_code
_entity_poly.pdbx_strand_id
1 'polypeptide(L)'
;MIDNWWSYRFKIDWSGKIEEVKWWVDIAIFDSVVRDILTQVHDKIRFWKIHRRAHDDDKGHVFTFLTCCEDELYESMDRMIRESAMHHKLEQEGLIIKYSSSEADPREIAEPYWPPEIQDSWSHYVMGASEMLLELVDSIKKRKAHLEPCASIQEIERYYVNLDTNLGQLWCNYGAHAFLHHLNALFRYVPVLVKF
;
A
#
# COMPACT_ATOMS: atom_id res chain seq x y z
N MET A 1 -13.50 -13.55 19.09
CA MET A 1 -12.67 -12.34 19.25
C MET A 1 -13.30 -11.26 18.37
N ILE A 2 -13.25 -9.99 18.79
CA ILE A 2 -13.86 -8.89 18.05
C ILE A 2 -12.74 -8.27 17.22
N ASP A 3 -12.81 -8.43 15.90
CA ASP A 3 -11.85 -7.79 15.00
C ASP A 3 -12.24 -6.32 14.80
N ASN A 4 -11.26 -5.44 14.94
CA ASN A 4 -11.40 -4.02 14.60
C ASN A 4 -10.56 -3.71 13.36
N TRP A 5 -10.90 -2.62 12.68
CA TRP A 5 -10.05 -2.10 11.62
C TRP A 5 -9.08 -1.08 12.19
N TRP A 6 -7.80 -1.26 11.87
CA TRP A 6 -6.69 -0.42 12.29
C TRP A 6 -6.00 0.18 11.07
N SER A 7 -5.49 1.39 11.24
CA SER A 7 -4.86 2.18 10.20
C SER A 7 -3.48 2.62 10.64
N TYR A 8 -2.47 2.35 9.81
CA TYR A 8 -1.08 2.80 9.96
C TYR A 8 -0.75 3.76 8.82
N ARG A 9 -0.64 5.05 9.14
CA ARG A 9 -0.51 6.14 8.15
C ARG A 9 0.89 6.75 8.18
N PHE A 10 1.49 6.82 7.01
CA PHE A 10 2.75 7.50 6.75
C PHE A 10 2.46 8.71 5.87
N LYS A 11 2.59 9.90 6.44
CA LYS A 11 2.55 11.15 5.68
C LYS A 11 3.92 11.38 5.06
N ILE A 12 3.95 11.47 3.75
CA ILE A 12 5.17 11.58 2.96
C ILE A 12 5.36 13.07 2.61
N ASP A 13 6.62 13.52 2.62
CA ASP A 13 6.97 14.86 2.18
C ASP A 13 6.58 15.04 0.71
N TRP A 14 5.71 16.02 0.48
CA TRP A 14 5.32 16.43 -0.84
C TRP A 14 5.43 17.96 -0.90
N SER A 15 6.51 18.42 -1.51
CA SER A 15 6.90 19.83 -1.69
C SER A 15 5.94 20.67 -2.55
N GLY A 16 4.71 20.19 -2.80
CA GLY A 16 3.62 20.96 -3.41
C GLY A 16 3.60 20.98 -4.95
N LYS A 17 4.35 20.10 -5.62
CA LYS A 17 4.26 19.95 -7.09
C LYS A 17 3.80 18.54 -7.47
N ILE A 18 2.68 18.45 -8.19
CA ILE A 18 2.07 17.18 -8.64
C ILE A 18 3.05 16.33 -9.47
N GLU A 19 3.92 16.96 -10.24
CA GLU A 19 4.90 16.26 -11.08
C GLU A 19 6.06 15.63 -10.29
N GLU A 20 6.18 15.93 -8.99
CA GLU A 20 7.30 15.51 -8.13
C GLU A 20 6.86 14.51 -7.03
N VAL A 21 5.68 13.88 -7.15
CA VAL A 21 5.23 12.88 -6.17
C VAL A 21 6.20 11.71 -6.12
N LYS A 22 6.76 11.44 -4.95
CA LYS A 22 7.78 10.40 -4.72
C LYS A 22 7.15 9.02 -4.53
N TRP A 23 6.46 8.50 -5.56
CA TRP A 23 5.79 7.19 -5.50
C TRP A 23 6.69 6.02 -5.12
N TRP A 24 8.00 6.15 -5.35
CA TRP A 24 8.98 5.17 -4.92
C TRP A 24 9.01 5.00 -3.39
N VAL A 25 8.66 6.02 -2.61
CA VAL A 25 8.60 5.94 -1.14
C VAL A 25 7.46 4.99 -0.71
N ASP A 26 6.32 5.05 -1.38
CA ASP A 26 5.20 4.12 -1.15
C ASP A 26 5.61 2.68 -1.37
N ILE A 27 6.32 2.41 -2.48
CA ILE A 27 6.83 1.07 -2.79
C ILE A 27 7.89 0.66 -1.77
N ALA A 28 8.75 1.58 -1.33
CA ALA A 28 9.74 1.29 -0.29
C ALA A 28 9.08 0.87 1.02
N ILE A 29 8.05 1.61 1.48
CA ILE A 29 7.27 1.26 2.67
C ILE A 29 6.57 -0.09 2.48
N PHE A 30 5.96 -0.31 1.31
CA PHE A 30 5.23 -1.54 1.04
C PHE A 30 6.13 -2.79 1.01
N ASP A 31 7.26 -2.70 0.32
CA ASP A 31 8.17 -3.81 0.11
C ASP A 31 9.06 -4.13 1.31
N SER A 32 9.30 -3.17 2.19
CA SER A 32 10.08 -3.40 3.42
C SER A 32 9.18 -3.53 4.64
N VAL A 33 8.54 -2.45 5.07
CA VAL A 33 7.80 -2.38 6.33
C VAL A 33 6.59 -3.30 6.30
N VAL A 34 5.72 -3.18 5.28
CA VAL A 34 4.49 -3.98 5.22
C VAL A 34 4.81 -5.45 4.98
N ARG A 35 5.73 -5.76 4.05
CA ARG A 35 6.17 -7.13 3.78
C ARG A 35 6.73 -7.83 5.02
N ASP A 36 7.57 -7.15 5.81
CA ASP A 36 8.19 -7.74 7.00
C ASP A 36 7.14 -8.07 8.06
N ILE A 37 6.09 -7.25 8.18
CA ILE A 37 4.95 -7.52 9.06
C ILE A 37 4.19 -8.74 8.55
N LEU A 38 3.79 -8.75 7.28
CA LEU A 38 3.02 -9.85 6.71
C LEU A 38 3.80 -11.18 6.81
N THR A 39 5.10 -11.18 6.57
CA THR A 39 5.95 -12.38 6.72
C THR A 39 5.87 -13.01 8.12
N GLN A 40 5.62 -12.19 9.15
CA GLN A 40 5.56 -12.66 10.55
C GLN A 40 4.15 -12.98 11.04
N VAL A 41 3.12 -12.28 10.53
CA VAL A 41 1.77 -12.34 11.11
C VAL A 41 0.62 -12.44 10.09
N HIS A 42 0.90 -12.69 8.81
CA HIS A 42 -0.12 -12.76 7.75
C HIS A 42 -1.32 -13.65 8.12
N ASP A 43 -1.07 -14.88 8.59
CA ASP A 43 -2.12 -15.84 8.96
C ASP A 43 -3.01 -15.38 10.14
N LYS A 44 -2.61 -14.33 10.85
CA LYS A 44 -3.35 -13.76 11.98
C LYS A 44 -4.16 -12.51 11.60
N ILE A 45 -3.97 -11.97 10.39
CA ILE A 45 -4.69 -10.79 9.91
C ILE A 45 -5.87 -11.26 9.06
N ARG A 46 -7.09 -10.90 9.45
CA ARG A 46 -8.29 -11.34 8.73
C ARG A 46 -8.40 -10.68 7.35
N PHE A 47 -8.16 -9.36 7.30
CA PHE A 47 -8.10 -8.59 6.06
C PHE A 47 -7.00 -7.56 6.17
N TRP A 48 -6.35 -7.28 5.06
CA TRP A 48 -5.45 -6.13 4.98
C TRP A 48 -5.48 -5.52 3.59
N LYS A 49 -5.08 -4.25 3.52
CA LYS A 49 -4.88 -3.56 2.25
C LYS A 49 -3.93 -2.40 2.41
N ILE A 50 -3.41 -1.93 1.29
CA ILE A 50 -2.74 -0.63 1.23
C ILE A 50 -3.60 0.38 0.50
N HIS A 51 -3.45 1.65 0.86
CA HIS A 51 -4.01 2.76 0.14
C HIS A 51 -2.94 3.83 -0.04
N ARG A 52 -2.78 4.28 -1.29
CA ARG A 52 -1.81 5.29 -1.70
C ARG A 52 -2.57 6.47 -2.27
N ARG A 53 -2.27 7.68 -1.80
CA ARG A 53 -2.90 8.91 -2.29
C ARG A 53 -1.88 10.03 -2.35
N ALA A 54 -2.00 10.87 -3.37
CA ALA A 54 -1.35 12.16 -3.45
C ALA A 54 -2.34 13.12 -4.11
N HIS A 55 -2.82 14.09 -3.34
CA HIS A 55 -3.81 15.06 -3.80
C HIS A 55 -3.55 16.39 -3.14
N ASP A 56 -3.73 17.49 -3.89
CA ASP A 56 -3.46 18.87 -3.46
C ASP A 56 -4.51 19.35 -2.46
N ASP A 57 -4.47 18.74 -1.27
CA ASP A 57 -5.31 19.01 -0.11
C ASP A 57 -4.48 18.91 1.19
N ASP A 58 -5.11 19.21 2.32
CA ASP A 58 -4.44 19.21 3.63
C ASP A 58 -3.85 17.84 4.03
N LYS A 59 -4.35 16.75 3.44
CA LYS A 59 -3.85 15.40 3.69
C LYS A 59 -2.57 15.15 2.87
N GLY A 60 -2.51 15.64 1.64
CA GLY A 60 -1.32 15.54 0.79
C GLY A 60 -1.01 14.11 0.36
N HIS A 61 0.29 13.77 0.34
CA HIS A 61 0.80 12.43 0.01
C HIS A 61 0.80 11.52 1.25
N VAL A 62 0.01 10.45 1.19
CA VAL A 62 -0.14 9.49 2.29
C VAL A 62 -0.12 8.07 1.77
N PHE A 63 0.70 7.24 2.41
CA PHE A 63 0.62 5.79 2.36
C PHE A 63 -0.10 5.29 3.61
N THR A 64 -1.09 4.41 3.43
CA THR A 64 -1.83 3.80 4.54
C THR A 64 -1.81 2.28 4.41
N PHE A 65 -1.45 1.59 5.48
CA PHE A 65 -1.66 0.16 5.65
C PHE A 65 -2.85 -0.05 6.59
N LEU A 66 -3.88 -0.73 6.12
CA LEU A 66 -5.09 -1.03 6.89
C LEU A 66 -5.14 -2.52 7.19
N THR A 67 -5.50 -2.87 8.42
CA THR A 67 -5.63 -4.27 8.85
C THR A 67 -6.92 -4.48 9.65
N CYS A 68 -7.52 -5.64 9.51
CA CYS A 68 -8.65 -6.10 10.32
C CYS A 68 -8.13 -7.22 11.24
N CYS A 69 -7.96 -6.91 12.53
CA CYS A 69 -7.41 -7.82 13.52
C CYS A 69 -7.74 -7.37 14.95
N GLU A 70 -7.31 -8.17 15.91
CA GLU A 70 -7.45 -7.90 17.34
C GLU A 70 -6.43 -6.88 17.85
N ASP A 71 -6.78 -6.21 18.95
CA ASP A 71 -6.01 -5.14 19.57
C ASP A 71 -4.55 -5.53 19.88
N GLU A 72 -4.32 -6.76 20.39
CA GLU A 72 -2.97 -7.25 20.70
C GLU A 72 -2.10 -7.36 19.43
N LEU A 73 -2.69 -7.81 18.32
CA LEU A 73 -1.98 -7.88 17.05
C LEU A 73 -1.72 -6.47 16.50
N TYR A 74 -2.67 -5.55 16.66
CA TYR A 74 -2.52 -4.14 16.30
C TYR A 74 -1.32 -3.49 17.01
N GLU A 75 -1.23 -3.65 18.34
CA GLU A 75 -0.14 -3.12 19.15
C GLU A 75 1.22 -3.72 18.75
N SER A 76 1.24 -5.03 18.48
CA SER A 76 2.44 -5.71 18.00
C SER A 76 2.89 -5.16 16.64
N MET A 77 1.98 -4.96 15.70
CA MET A 77 2.29 -4.39 14.39
C MET A 77 2.72 -2.92 14.47
N ASP A 78 2.09 -2.11 15.32
CA ASP A 78 2.51 -0.71 15.53
C ASP A 78 3.96 -0.63 16.01
N ARG A 79 4.34 -1.50 16.95
CA ARG A 79 5.72 -1.61 17.43
C ARG A 79 6.68 -2.06 16.34
N MET A 80 6.33 -3.08 15.55
CA MET A 80 7.16 -3.53 14.42
C MET A 80 7.42 -2.40 13.41
N ILE A 81 6.41 -1.57 13.12
CA ILE A 81 6.57 -0.41 12.24
C ILE A 81 7.51 0.62 12.87
N ARG A 82 7.31 0.96 14.15
CA ARG A 82 8.17 1.92 14.86
C ARG A 82 9.62 1.46 14.98
N GLU A 83 9.86 0.16 15.04
CA GLU A 83 11.21 -0.40 15.14
C GLU A 83 11.86 -0.66 13.76
N SER A 84 11.11 -0.48 12.66
CA SER A 84 11.60 -0.74 11.30
C SER A 84 12.77 0.18 10.92
N ALA A 85 13.86 -0.42 10.45
CA ALA A 85 15.03 0.30 9.97
C ALA A 85 14.72 1.18 8.76
N MET A 86 13.86 0.71 7.84
CA MET A 86 13.46 1.51 6.67
C MET A 86 12.60 2.70 7.11
N HIS A 87 11.64 2.50 8.02
CA HIS A 87 10.83 3.59 8.54
C HIS A 87 11.69 4.70 9.16
N HIS A 88 12.61 4.33 10.06
CA HIS A 88 13.55 5.28 10.64
C HIS A 88 14.42 5.97 9.59
N LYS A 89 14.93 5.23 8.60
CA LYS A 89 15.76 5.79 7.53
C LYS A 89 15.00 6.84 6.73
N LEU A 90 13.76 6.55 6.33
CA LEU A 90 12.92 7.47 5.56
C LEU A 90 12.51 8.71 6.39
N GLU A 91 12.28 8.55 7.70
CA GLU A 91 12.00 9.67 8.61
C GLU A 91 13.23 10.57 8.81
N GLN A 92 14.41 10.00 9.02
CA GLN A 92 15.68 10.73 9.18
C GLN A 92 16.04 11.57 7.95
N GLU A 93 15.71 11.08 6.76
CA GLU A 93 15.94 11.78 5.49
C GLU A 93 14.80 12.77 5.14
N GLY A 94 13.83 12.95 6.04
CA GLY A 94 12.71 13.88 5.87
C GLY A 94 11.69 13.46 4.81
N LEU A 95 11.71 12.20 4.38
CA LEU A 95 10.77 11.67 3.39
C LEU A 95 9.44 11.26 4.02
N ILE A 96 9.47 10.73 5.24
CA ILE A 96 8.29 10.56 6.08
C ILE A 96 8.29 11.71 7.08
N ILE A 97 7.27 12.57 7.00
CA ILE A 97 7.14 13.74 7.87
C ILE A 97 6.26 13.47 9.08
N LYS A 98 5.46 12.39 9.04
CA LYS A 98 4.64 11.95 10.16
C LYS A 98 4.23 10.49 10.02
N TYR A 99 4.37 9.75 11.11
CA TYR A 99 3.73 8.45 11.31
C TYR A 99 2.61 8.53 12.36
N SER A 100 1.52 7.81 12.15
CA SER A 100 0.44 7.65 13.13
C SER A 100 -0.29 6.33 12.96
N SER A 101 -0.77 5.76 14.05
CA SER A 101 -1.65 4.60 14.04
C SER A 101 -2.89 4.84 14.90
N SER A 102 -4.04 4.31 14.47
CA SER A 102 -5.33 4.47 15.16
C SER A 102 -6.34 3.43 14.67
N GLU A 103 -7.50 3.37 15.31
CA GLU A 103 -8.68 2.76 14.69
C GLU A 103 -8.95 3.43 13.32
N ALA A 104 -9.36 2.64 12.34
CA ALA A 104 -9.60 3.09 10.98
C ALA A 104 -10.93 3.84 10.89
N ASP A 105 -10.96 4.89 10.06
CA ASP A 105 -12.24 5.50 9.69
C ASP A 105 -12.99 4.52 8.77
N PRO A 106 -14.29 4.23 8.99
CA PRO A 106 -15.07 3.36 8.12
C PRO A 106 -14.98 3.72 6.63
N ARG A 107 -14.82 5.00 6.32
CA ARG A 107 -14.63 5.52 4.94
C ARG A 107 -13.32 5.07 4.29
N GLU A 108 -12.30 4.76 5.09
CA GLU A 108 -11.05 4.20 4.60
C GLU A 108 -11.19 2.70 4.29
N ILE A 109 -12.17 2.03 4.89
CA ILE A 109 -12.47 0.62 4.66
C ILE A 109 -13.28 0.47 3.39
N ALA A 110 -14.43 1.15 3.28
CA ALA A 110 -15.31 1.15 2.12
C ALA A 110 -16.07 2.48 2.02
N GLU A 111 -16.56 2.82 0.83
CA GLU A 111 -17.35 4.04 0.65
C GLU A 111 -18.74 3.91 1.31
N PRO A 112 -19.15 4.83 2.21
CA PRO A 112 -20.39 4.67 2.99
C PRO A 112 -21.67 4.62 2.16
N TYR A 113 -21.66 5.20 0.96
CA TYR A 113 -22.82 5.27 0.08
C TYR A 113 -22.94 4.05 -0.84
N TRP A 114 -21.98 3.13 -0.83
CA TRP A 114 -22.08 1.89 -1.62
C TRP A 114 -23.18 0.96 -1.06
N PRO A 115 -23.84 0.16 -1.91
CA PRO A 115 -24.74 -0.89 -1.43
C PRO A 115 -24.03 -1.85 -0.46
N PRO A 116 -24.74 -2.40 0.56
CA PRO A 116 -24.15 -3.30 1.54
C PRO A 116 -23.42 -4.49 0.91
N GLU A 117 -23.93 -5.05 -0.19
CA GLU A 117 -23.31 -6.19 -0.88
C GLU A 117 -21.91 -5.87 -1.39
N ILE A 118 -21.68 -4.62 -1.81
CA ILE A 118 -20.35 -4.15 -2.23
C ILE A 118 -19.48 -3.88 -1.00
N GLN A 119 -20.01 -3.23 0.04
CA GLN A 119 -19.24 -2.96 1.27
C GLN A 119 -18.72 -4.25 1.91
N ASP A 120 -19.58 -5.28 2.00
CA ASP A 120 -19.27 -6.58 2.61
C ASP A 120 -18.20 -7.34 1.82
N SER A 121 -18.23 -7.26 0.49
CA SER A 121 -17.30 -7.98 -0.39
C SER A 121 -16.01 -7.22 -0.71
N TRP A 122 -15.99 -5.90 -0.49
CA TRP A 122 -14.90 -5.02 -0.89
C TRP A 122 -13.56 -5.43 -0.28
N SER A 123 -13.53 -5.78 1.01
CA SER A 123 -12.31 -6.16 1.73
C SER A 123 -11.62 -7.37 1.09
N HIS A 124 -12.39 -8.34 0.58
CA HIS A 124 -11.84 -9.49 -0.14
C HIS A 124 -11.16 -9.08 -1.45
N TYR A 125 -11.83 -8.24 -2.24
CA TYR A 125 -11.32 -7.78 -3.52
C TYR A 125 -10.02 -6.96 -3.36
N VAL A 126 -10.04 -5.96 -2.48
CA VAL A 126 -8.92 -5.03 -2.32
C VAL A 126 -7.72 -5.67 -1.62
N MET A 127 -7.93 -6.64 -0.73
CA MET A 127 -6.86 -7.47 -0.19
C MET A 127 -6.21 -8.29 -1.31
N GLY A 128 -6.98 -8.99 -2.14
CA GLY A 128 -6.44 -9.74 -3.29
C GLY A 128 -5.66 -8.86 -4.27
N ALA A 129 -6.12 -7.63 -4.52
CA ALA A 129 -5.39 -6.66 -5.33
C ALA A 129 -4.06 -6.22 -4.67
N SER A 130 -4.05 -6.04 -3.35
CA SER A 130 -2.85 -5.69 -2.58
C SER A 130 -1.84 -6.83 -2.54
N GLU A 131 -2.30 -8.07 -2.31
CA GLU A 131 -1.49 -9.30 -2.38
C GLU A 131 -0.81 -9.45 -3.74
N MET A 132 -1.59 -9.31 -4.81
CA MET A 132 -1.04 -9.39 -6.17
C MET A 132 0.02 -8.32 -6.43
N LEU A 133 -0.16 -7.09 -5.94
CA LEU A 133 0.89 -6.07 -6.05
C LEU A 133 2.16 -6.47 -5.30
N LEU A 134 2.03 -7.06 -4.11
CA LEU A 134 3.16 -7.55 -3.31
C LEU A 134 3.96 -8.65 -4.05
N GLU A 135 3.25 -9.56 -4.70
CA GLU A 135 3.81 -10.64 -5.53
C GLU A 135 4.49 -10.12 -6.81
N LEU A 136 3.91 -9.08 -7.44
CA LEU A 136 4.54 -8.41 -8.59
C LEU A 136 5.85 -7.75 -8.19
N VAL A 137 5.87 -7.06 -7.04
CA VAL A 137 7.10 -6.49 -6.47
C VAL A 137 8.15 -7.59 -6.31
N ASP A 138 7.83 -8.70 -5.63
CA ASP A 138 8.77 -9.81 -5.43
C ASP A 138 9.28 -10.40 -6.74
N SER A 139 8.39 -10.61 -7.70
CA SER A 139 8.72 -11.18 -9.00
C SER A 139 9.66 -10.28 -9.80
N ILE A 140 9.58 -8.95 -9.64
CA ILE A 140 10.54 -8.02 -10.25
C ILE A 140 11.87 -8.06 -9.50
N LYS A 141 11.84 -8.07 -8.16
CA LYS A 141 13.05 -8.12 -7.32
C LYS A 141 13.90 -9.36 -7.58
N LYS A 142 13.29 -10.55 -7.68
CA LYS A 142 13.99 -11.83 -7.98
C LYS A 142 14.77 -11.81 -9.29
N ARG A 143 14.45 -10.91 -10.22
CA ARG A 143 15.12 -10.76 -11.52
C ARG A 143 16.23 -9.70 -11.51
N LYS A 144 16.47 -9.01 -10.39
CA LYS A 144 17.39 -7.86 -10.28
C LYS A 144 18.31 -7.99 -9.08
N ALA A 145 19.36 -7.16 -9.07
CA ALA A 145 20.28 -7.07 -7.94
C ALA A 145 19.52 -6.69 -6.66
N HIS A 146 19.95 -7.25 -5.53
CA HIS A 146 19.38 -6.94 -4.23
C HIS A 146 19.88 -5.58 -3.72
N LEU A 147 19.06 -4.91 -2.91
CA LEU A 147 19.49 -3.75 -2.16
C LEU A 147 20.34 -4.21 -0.96
N GLU A 148 21.51 -3.62 -0.78
CA GLU A 148 22.37 -3.95 0.35
C GLU A 148 21.81 -3.41 1.68
N PRO A 149 21.98 -4.11 2.82
CA PRO A 149 21.44 -3.71 4.12
C PRO A 149 21.86 -2.31 4.61
N CYS A 150 23.00 -1.79 4.14
CA CYS A 150 23.54 -0.48 4.52
C CYS A 150 23.53 0.54 3.36
N ALA A 151 22.61 0.39 2.41
CA ALA A 151 22.49 1.31 1.28
C ALA A 151 22.22 2.76 1.73
N SER A 152 22.85 3.70 1.03
CA SER A 152 22.55 5.12 1.15
C SER A 152 21.13 5.44 0.66
N ILE A 153 20.57 6.60 1.04
CA ILE A 153 19.22 6.98 0.59
C ILE A 153 19.15 7.13 -0.93
N GLN A 154 20.23 7.56 -1.58
CA GLN A 154 20.32 7.69 -3.04
C GLN A 154 20.30 6.32 -3.73
N GLU A 155 20.88 5.28 -3.11
CA GLU A 155 20.83 3.91 -3.62
C GLU A 155 19.44 3.30 -3.44
N ILE A 156 18.82 3.53 -2.27
CA ILE A 156 17.42 3.14 -1.97
C ILE A 156 16.48 3.78 -2.98
N GLU A 157 16.57 5.10 -3.18
CA GLU A 157 15.75 5.84 -4.14
C GLU A 157 15.94 5.28 -5.55
N ARG A 158 17.18 5.14 -6.03
CA ARG A 158 17.45 4.61 -7.37
C ARG A 158 16.84 3.22 -7.56
N TYR A 159 16.95 2.37 -6.54
CA TYR A 159 16.38 1.03 -6.54
C TYR A 159 14.84 1.08 -6.67
N TYR A 160 14.18 1.81 -5.79
CA TYR A 160 12.71 1.86 -5.74
C TYR A 160 12.08 2.66 -6.89
N VAL A 161 12.75 3.72 -7.39
CA VAL A 161 12.34 4.41 -8.63
C VAL A 161 12.39 3.45 -9.81
N ASN A 162 13.44 2.63 -9.89
CA ASN A 162 13.52 1.62 -10.94
C ASN A 162 12.38 0.60 -10.78
N LEU A 163 12.18 0.07 -9.57
CA LEU A 163 11.12 -0.90 -9.28
C LEU A 163 9.72 -0.36 -9.65
N ASP A 164 9.38 0.86 -9.22
CA ASP A 164 8.12 1.54 -9.53
C ASP A 164 7.94 1.74 -11.05
N THR A 165 9.01 2.14 -11.75
CA THR A 165 8.99 2.25 -13.22
C THR A 165 8.66 0.91 -13.89
N ASN A 166 9.24 -0.22 -13.43
CA ASN A 166 8.93 -1.53 -14.01
C ASN A 166 7.50 -1.98 -13.68
N LEU A 167 7.00 -1.68 -12.47
CA LEU A 167 5.61 -1.95 -12.10
C LEU A 167 4.66 -1.18 -13.02
N GLY A 168 4.92 0.10 -13.24
CA GLY A 168 4.16 0.93 -14.17
C GLY A 168 4.19 0.38 -15.61
N GLN A 169 5.34 -0.07 -16.10
CA GLN A 169 5.45 -0.69 -17.42
C GLN A 169 4.69 -2.02 -17.51
N LEU A 170 4.75 -2.88 -16.49
CA LEU A 170 3.98 -4.12 -16.46
C LEU A 170 2.47 -3.85 -16.46
N TRP A 171 2.04 -2.85 -15.69
CA TRP A 171 0.65 -2.39 -15.69
C TRP A 171 0.24 -1.91 -17.09
N CYS A 172 0.96 -0.93 -17.67
CA CYS A 172 0.60 -0.35 -18.96
C CYS A 172 0.62 -1.36 -20.11
N ASN A 173 1.59 -2.28 -20.13
CA ASN A 173 1.77 -3.20 -21.26
C ASN A 173 0.91 -4.48 -21.15
N TYR A 174 0.59 -4.92 -19.94
CA TYR A 174 -0.07 -6.21 -19.72
C TYR A 174 -1.24 -6.13 -18.73
N GLY A 175 -1.03 -5.48 -17.59
CA GLY A 175 -1.97 -5.48 -16.46
C GLY A 175 -3.28 -4.76 -16.77
N ALA A 176 -3.22 -3.55 -17.31
CA ALA A 176 -4.39 -2.69 -17.51
C ALA A 176 -5.46 -3.37 -18.36
N HIS A 177 -5.08 -3.95 -19.50
CA HIS A 177 -6.01 -4.71 -20.33
C HIS A 177 -6.51 -5.96 -19.61
N ALA A 178 -5.60 -6.82 -19.14
CA ALA A 178 -5.98 -8.11 -18.57
C ALA A 178 -6.90 -7.96 -17.35
N PHE A 179 -6.61 -7.01 -16.47
CA PHE A 179 -7.33 -6.87 -15.21
C PHE A 179 -8.71 -6.26 -15.45
N LEU A 180 -8.80 -5.23 -16.30
CA LEU A 180 -10.10 -4.66 -16.68
C LEU A 180 -10.94 -5.69 -17.45
N HIS A 181 -10.32 -6.47 -18.34
CA HIS A 181 -11.00 -7.54 -19.08
C HIS A 181 -11.57 -8.60 -18.13
N HIS A 182 -10.76 -9.14 -17.22
CA HIS A 182 -11.20 -10.19 -16.29
C HIS A 182 -12.16 -9.66 -15.22
N LEU A 183 -11.98 -8.44 -14.72
CA LEU A 183 -12.93 -7.79 -13.81
C LEU A 183 -14.30 -7.67 -14.49
N ASN A 184 -14.34 -7.17 -15.73
CA ASN A 184 -15.58 -7.05 -16.49
C ASN A 184 -16.20 -8.42 -16.78
N ALA A 185 -15.39 -9.45 -17.01
CA ALA A 185 -15.90 -10.81 -17.24
C ALA A 185 -16.71 -11.35 -16.04
N LEU A 186 -16.33 -11.03 -14.80
CA LEU A 186 -17.10 -11.37 -13.59
C LEU A 186 -18.51 -10.77 -13.61
N PHE A 187 -18.65 -9.58 -14.21
CA PHE A 187 -19.91 -8.87 -14.37
C PHE A 187 -20.48 -9.00 -15.79
N ARG A 188 -20.18 -10.09 -16.50
CA ARG A 188 -20.74 -10.42 -17.82
C ARG A 188 -20.47 -9.36 -18.90
N TYR A 189 -19.35 -8.65 -18.79
CA TYR A 189 -18.94 -7.59 -19.71
C TYR A 189 -19.94 -6.43 -19.82
N VAL A 190 -20.67 -6.13 -18.74
CA VAL A 190 -21.45 -4.89 -18.67
C VAL A 190 -20.50 -3.70 -18.87
N PRO A 191 -20.86 -2.71 -19.72
CA PRO A 191 -19.99 -1.55 -19.97
C PRO A 191 -19.59 -0.82 -18.68
N VAL A 192 -18.30 -0.55 -18.53
CA VAL A 192 -17.78 0.23 -17.41
C VAL A 192 -18.12 1.70 -17.62
N LEU A 193 -18.86 2.27 -16.67
CA LEU A 193 -19.11 3.70 -16.59
C LEU A 193 -18.27 4.27 -15.46
N VAL A 194 -17.19 4.97 -15.80
CA VAL A 194 -16.38 5.71 -14.82
C VAL A 194 -17.08 7.04 -14.53
N LYS A 195 -17.49 7.22 -13.27
CA LYS A 195 -18.03 8.49 -12.76
C LYS A 195 -16.96 9.11 -11.86
N PHE A 196 -16.66 10.39 -12.10
CA PHE A 196 -15.75 11.20 -11.28
C PHE A 196 -16.56 12.06 -10.32
#